data_AF-A0A1V5AUK9-F1
#
_entry.id   AF-A0A1V5AUK9-F1
#
_cell.length_a   1.000
_cell.length_b   1.000
_cell.length_c   1.000
_cell.angle_alpha   90.00
_cell.angle_beta   90.00
_cell.angle_gamma   90.00
#
_symmetry.space_group_name_H-M   'P 1'
#
loop_
_entity.id
_entity.type
_entity.pdbx_description
1 polymer ?
#
loop_
_entity_poly.entity_id
_entity_poly.type
_entity_poly.pdbx_seq_one_letter_code
_entity_poly.pdbx_strand_id
1 'polypeptide(L)'
;MHKSLLIFSLLILTAALASGQTCSDPSQDSEGVDDPVDGSGAIGLSDLDEFLLFESREYGFAVPYPSAWTAEEADPNDLGIVAGFLPPGEDLIEPDNYVTVQIEDLPGGTNLPEYTEAVLANLRSSYDDFEVLAEGEMKISEEPAYVIAYGATVEGTAYQVLLAYTIKEDRAYVITYYALAERYSEFEDDAKRMINAFSLR
;
A
#
# COMPACT_ATOMS: atom_id res chain seq x y z
N MET A 1 11.60 -7.63 -28.98
CA MET A 1 10.98 -6.29 -28.91
C MET A 1 10.49 -6.15 -27.49
N HIS A 2 11.29 -5.53 -26.61
CA HIS A 2 10.97 -5.34 -25.20
C HIS A 2 9.97 -4.19 -25.12
N LYS A 3 8.70 -4.49 -24.92
CA LYS A 3 7.78 -3.52 -24.33
C LYS A 3 8.05 -3.61 -22.84
N SER A 4 8.96 -2.75 -22.39
CA SER A 4 9.03 -2.35 -20.99
C SER A 4 7.61 -2.03 -20.53
N LEU A 5 7.24 -2.48 -19.34
CA LEU A 5 6.11 -1.95 -18.57
C LEU A 5 6.27 -0.41 -18.51
N LEU A 6 5.68 0.26 -19.51
CA LEU A 6 5.73 1.69 -19.71
C LEU A 6 4.64 2.26 -18.83
N ILE A 7 4.98 2.44 -17.57
CA ILE A 7 4.48 3.59 -16.85
C ILE A 7 5.58 4.64 -16.93
N PHE A 8 5.22 5.82 -17.43
CA PHE A 8 6.14 6.84 -17.95
C PHE A 8 7.32 7.11 -16.99
N SER A 9 8.54 6.95 -17.50
CA SER A 9 9.77 7.42 -16.86
C SER A 9 10.55 8.23 -17.91
N LEU A 10 10.77 9.52 -17.63
CA LEU A 10 11.66 10.40 -18.41
C LEU A 10 12.86 10.86 -17.57
N LEU A 11 13.91 10.04 -17.55
CA LEU A 11 15.35 10.34 -17.66
C LEU A 11 15.89 11.77 -17.35
N ILE A 12 16.72 11.88 -16.28
CA ILE A 12 18.16 12.30 -16.20
C ILE A 12 18.53 13.17 -14.97
N LEU A 13 19.29 12.55 -14.05
CA LEU A 13 20.58 12.94 -13.45
C LEU A 13 20.74 14.33 -12.75
N THR A 14 21.05 14.34 -11.45
CA THR A 14 22.41 14.63 -10.90
C THR A 14 22.46 14.61 -9.36
N ALA A 15 23.66 14.31 -8.87
CA ALA A 15 24.05 13.97 -7.51
C ALA A 15 24.19 15.15 -6.52
N ALA A 16 24.14 14.85 -5.22
CA ALA A 16 25.10 15.38 -4.25
C ALA A 16 25.10 14.57 -2.94
N LEU A 17 26.31 14.17 -2.54
CA LEU A 17 26.71 13.61 -1.25
C LEU A 17 26.55 14.63 -0.12
N ALA A 18 26.26 14.18 1.10
CA ALA A 18 27.08 14.52 2.27
C ALA A 18 26.71 13.69 3.51
N SER A 19 27.76 13.17 4.12
CA SER A 19 27.84 12.36 5.33
C SER A 19 27.54 13.16 6.61
N GLY A 20 27.22 12.45 7.69
CA GLY A 20 27.33 12.99 9.06
C GLY A 20 26.93 12.00 10.15
N GLN A 21 27.89 11.21 10.64
CA GLN A 21 27.81 10.53 11.94
C GLN A 21 27.76 11.57 13.08
N THR A 22 27.19 11.23 14.25
CA THR A 22 27.97 10.92 15.47
C THR A 22 27.09 10.36 16.59
N CYS A 23 27.67 9.40 17.32
CA CYS A 23 27.21 8.70 18.51
C CYS A 23 26.84 9.59 19.72
N SER A 24 26.08 9.04 20.67
CA SER A 24 26.54 8.73 22.04
C SER A 24 25.46 8.02 22.87
N ASP A 25 25.83 6.88 23.46
CA ASP A 25 25.18 6.19 24.60
C ASP A 25 25.67 6.82 25.94
N PRO A 26 24.96 6.70 27.08
CA PRO A 26 25.25 5.59 28.00
C PRO A 26 24.03 5.01 28.77
N SER A 27 23.88 3.69 28.68
CA SER A 27 23.83 2.67 29.75
C SER A 27 23.21 3.04 31.12
N GLN A 28 22.24 2.24 31.59
CA GLN A 28 22.18 1.77 32.98
C GLN A 28 21.53 0.38 33.09
N ASP A 29 22.27 -0.54 33.71
CA ASP A 29 21.86 -1.85 34.19
C ASP A 29 20.90 -1.76 35.39
N SER A 30 19.95 -2.70 35.48
CA SER A 30 19.51 -3.23 36.77
C SER A 30 18.97 -4.66 36.62
N GLU A 31 19.74 -5.62 37.14
CA GLU A 31 19.34 -7.01 37.36
C GLU A 31 18.25 -7.11 38.45
N GLY A 32 17.26 -7.98 38.22
CA GLY A 32 16.20 -8.32 39.17
C GLY A 32 15.80 -9.79 38.98
N VAL A 33 16.12 -10.58 40.00
CA VAL A 33 16.03 -12.05 40.19
C VAL A 33 14.68 -12.69 39.85
N ASP A 34 14.77 -13.93 39.36
CA ASP A 34 13.75 -14.87 38.86
C ASP A 34 12.63 -15.29 39.83
N ASP A 35 11.45 -15.59 39.25
CA ASP A 35 10.61 -16.74 39.62
C ASP A 35 10.03 -17.34 38.32
N PRO A 36 10.18 -18.66 38.04
CA PRO A 36 9.61 -19.27 36.85
C PRO A 36 8.14 -19.61 37.09
N VAL A 37 7.25 -18.75 36.60
CA VAL A 37 5.83 -19.11 36.44
C VAL A 37 5.70 -20.05 35.26
N ASP A 38 5.20 -21.25 35.53
CA ASP A 38 4.80 -22.28 34.58
C ASP A 38 3.73 -21.73 33.63
N GLY A 39 4.17 -21.22 32.49
CA GLY A 39 3.35 -20.63 31.44
C GLY A 39 2.86 -21.63 30.40
N SER A 40 2.65 -22.91 30.76
CA SER A 40 2.24 -23.96 29.83
C SER A 40 0.81 -23.80 29.23
N GLY A 41 0.22 -22.61 29.31
CA GLY A 41 -1.03 -22.22 28.66
C GLY A 41 -1.09 -20.74 28.26
N ALA A 42 0.03 -20.01 28.28
CA ALA A 42 0.09 -18.70 27.67
C ALA A 42 0.15 -18.89 26.16
N ILE A 43 -0.91 -18.51 25.45
CA ILE A 43 -0.80 -18.18 24.03
C ILE A 43 0.33 -17.16 23.97
N GLY A 44 1.42 -17.49 23.26
CA GLY A 44 2.55 -16.58 23.17
C GLY A 44 2.04 -15.24 22.66
N LEU A 45 2.46 -14.14 23.28
CA LEU A 45 2.18 -12.78 22.79
C LEU A 45 2.64 -12.57 21.33
N SER A 46 3.42 -13.51 20.81
CA SER A 46 3.85 -13.68 19.42
C SER A 46 2.76 -14.06 18.42
N ASP A 47 1.54 -14.43 18.86
CA ASP A 47 0.39 -14.73 17.98
C ASP A 47 -0.60 -13.55 17.85
N LEU A 48 -0.26 -12.37 18.40
CA LEU A 48 -0.99 -11.15 18.08
C LEU A 48 -0.38 -10.57 16.80
N ASP A 49 -1.21 -10.41 15.75
CA ASP A 49 -0.87 -9.60 14.58
C ASP A 49 -0.55 -8.19 15.08
N GLU A 50 0.71 -7.89 15.37
CA GLU A 50 1.14 -6.57 15.81
C GLU A 50 1.08 -5.65 14.59
N PHE A 51 0.38 -4.52 14.69
CA PHE A 51 0.28 -3.53 13.63
C PHE A 51 1.18 -2.33 13.94
N LEU A 52 1.94 -1.89 12.94
CA LEU A 52 2.65 -0.62 12.93
C LEU A 52 1.79 0.44 12.23
N LEU A 53 2.19 1.70 12.35
CA LEU A 53 1.51 2.83 11.71
C LEU A 53 2.48 3.57 10.80
N PHE A 54 2.14 3.65 9.51
CA PHE A 54 2.78 4.55 8.57
C PHE A 54 1.99 5.87 8.55
N GLU A 55 2.66 7.00 8.72
CA GLU A 55 2.04 8.32 8.65
C GLU A 55 2.72 9.18 7.59
N SER A 56 1.96 9.65 6.60
CA SER A 56 2.40 10.71 5.70
C SER A 56 1.77 12.04 6.12
N ARG A 57 2.58 12.92 6.71
CA ARG A 57 2.14 14.27 7.08
C ARG A 57 1.98 15.18 5.87
N GLU A 58 2.80 14.98 4.85
CA GLU A 58 2.76 15.75 3.60
C GLU A 58 1.44 15.53 2.86
N TYR A 59 1.01 14.27 2.77
CA TYR A 59 -0.20 13.89 2.07
C TYR A 59 -1.41 13.72 3.00
N GLY A 60 -1.25 13.89 4.31
CA GLY A 60 -2.36 13.92 5.25
C GLY A 60 -3.08 12.57 5.39
N PHE A 61 -2.34 11.47 5.44
CA PHE A 61 -2.93 10.13 5.67
C PHE A 61 -2.10 9.28 6.64
N ALA A 62 -2.72 8.23 7.15
CA ALA A 62 -2.03 7.17 7.88
C ALA A 62 -2.59 5.78 7.56
N VAL A 63 -1.71 4.79 7.53
CA VAL A 63 -2.03 3.38 7.22
C VAL A 63 -1.51 2.48 8.33
N PRO A 64 -2.39 1.84 9.11
CA PRO A 64 -2.01 0.71 9.94
C PRO A 64 -1.64 -0.48 9.04
N TYR A 65 -0.50 -1.12 9.30
CA TYR A 65 -0.02 -2.26 8.51
C TYR A 65 0.57 -3.34 9.42
N PRO A 66 0.54 -4.63 9.03
CA PRO A 66 1.13 -5.68 9.85
C PRO A 66 2.64 -5.45 10.02
N SER A 67 3.15 -5.60 11.24
CA SER A 67 4.56 -5.37 11.60
C SER A 67 5.55 -6.26 10.86
N ALA A 68 5.08 -7.41 10.34
CA ALA A 68 5.88 -8.30 9.51
C ALA A 68 6.09 -7.77 8.08
N TRP A 69 5.30 -6.78 7.65
CA TRP A 69 5.44 -6.15 6.35
C TRP A 69 6.48 -5.03 6.41
N THR A 70 7.15 -4.81 5.28
CA THR A 70 8.06 -3.68 5.11
C THR A 70 7.28 -2.51 4.52
N ALA A 71 7.36 -1.33 5.14
CA ALA A 71 6.73 -0.11 4.62
C ALA A 71 7.80 0.89 4.20
N GLU A 72 7.64 1.50 3.03
CA GLU A 72 8.58 2.49 2.47
C GLU A 72 7.83 3.70 1.92
N GLU A 73 8.40 4.88 2.15
CA GLU A 73 8.00 6.09 1.44
C GLU A 73 8.62 6.06 0.04
N ALA A 74 7.82 6.38 -0.97
CA ALA A 74 8.29 6.33 -2.35
C ALA A 74 9.09 7.60 -2.69
N ASP A 75 10.19 7.43 -3.43
CA ASP A 75 10.86 8.54 -4.09
C ASP A 75 9.89 9.23 -5.08
N PRO A 76 10.07 10.54 -5.36
CA PRO A 76 9.26 11.24 -6.35
C PRO A 76 9.20 10.49 -7.68
N ASN A 77 7.99 10.22 -8.15
CA ASN A 77 7.73 9.44 -9.36
C ASN A 77 6.54 10.02 -10.13
N ASP A 78 6.51 9.74 -11.43
CA ASP A 78 5.45 10.21 -12.35
C ASP A 78 4.12 9.50 -12.13
N LEU A 79 4.09 8.49 -11.24
CA LEU A 79 2.93 7.71 -10.88
C LEU A 79 2.11 8.32 -9.75
N GLY A 80 2.68 9.25 -8.99
CA GLY A 80 2.06 9.76 -7.76
C GLY A 80 1.97 8.72 -6.64
N ILE A 81 2.72 7.61 -6.73
CA ILE A 81 2.85 6.67 -5.61
C ILE A 81 3.67 7.35 -4.52
N VAL A 82 3.18 7.31 -3.29
CA VAL A 82 3.81 7.99 -2.14
C VAL A 82 4.20 7.02 -1.04
N ALA A 83 3.63 5.82 -1.02
CA ALA A 83 4.00 4.77 -0.08
C ALA A 83 3.81 3.38 -0.70
N GLY A 84 4.67 2.45 -0.32
CA GLY A 84 4.60 1.03 -0.66
C GLY A 84 4.70 0.15 0.58
N PHE A 85 4.04 -1.00 0.55
CA PHE A 85 4.05 -1.99 1.62
C PHE A 85 4.24 -3.38 1.02
N LEU A 86 5.28 -4.08 1.48
CA LEU A 86 5.66 -5.40 0.99
C LEU A 86 5.41 -6.47 2.06
N PRO A 87 4.63 -7.52 1.76
CA PRO A 87 4.48 -8.65 2.65
C PRO A 87 5.80 -9.42 2.82
N PRO A 88 5.95 -10.20 3.91
CA PRO A 88 7.15 -10.97 4.15
C PRO A 88 7.38 -12.01 3.04
N GLY A 89 8.62 -12.08 2.56
CA GLY A 89 9.05 -13.05 1.54
C GLY A 89 8.97 -12.55 0.09
N GLU A 90 8.46 -11.35 -0.14
CA GLU A 90 8.50 -10.70 -1.46
C GLU A 90 9.90 -10.18 -1.81
N ASP A 91 10.18 -10.08 -3.11
CA ASP A 91 11.38 -9.44 -3.63
C ASP A 91 11.29 -7.91 -3.45
N LEU A 92 12.39 -7.27 -3.08
CA LEU A 92 12.42 -5.83 -2.81
C LEU A 92 12.48 -4.97 -4.09
N ILE A 93 12.82 -5.58 -5.23
CA ILE A 93 13.02 -4.89 -6.51
C ILE A 93 11.83 -5.17 -7.43
N GLU A 94 11.40 -6.43 -7.52
CA GLU A 94 10.29 -6.88 -8.37
C GLU A 94 9.28 -7.72 -7.57
N PRO A 95 8.56 -7.11 -6.61
CA PRO A 95 7.55 -7.83 -5.82
C PRO A 95 6.36 -8.25 -6.68
N ASP A 96 5.84 -9.43 -6.39
CA ASP A 96 4.65 -10.00 -7.01
C ASP A 96 3.38 -9.55 -6.28
N ASN A 97 3.50 -9.32 -4.97
CA ASN A 97 2.39 -8.92 -4.09
C ASN A 97 2.78 -7.70 -3.27
N TYR A 98 1.96 -6.65 -3.28
CA TYR A 98 2.25 -5.42 -2.55
C TYR A 98 1.02 -4.54 -2.41
N VAL A 99 1.06 -3.62 -1.45
CA VAL A 99 0.08 -2.53 -1.34
C VAL A 99 0.75 -1.20 -1.65
N THR A 100 0.11 -0.33 -2.44
CA THR A 100 0.55 1.05 -2.66
C THR A 100 -0.50 2.06 -2.21
N VAL A 101 -0.03 3.26 -1.88
CA VAL A 101 -0.84 4.47 -1.78
C VAL A 101 -0.39 5.42 -2.88
N GLN A 102 -1.34 5.88 -3.69
CA GLN A 102 -1.15 6.83 -4.77
C GLN A 102 -2.02 8.06 -4.51
N ILE A 103 -1.46 9.25 -4.78
CA ILE A 103 -2.14 10.54 -4.68
C ILE A 103 -2.26 11.13 -6.08
N GLU A 104 -3.48 11.46 -6.48
CA GLU A 104 -3.74 12.14 -7.75
C GLU A 104 -4.36 13.51 -7.49
N ASP A 105 -3.77 14.56 -8.03
CA ASP A 105 -4.40 15.90 -8.05
C ASP A 105 -5.49 15.91 -9.14
N LEU A 106 -6.71 16.26 -8.73
CA LEU A 106 -7.89 16.27 -9.58
C LEU A 106 -8.20 17.69 -10.08
N PRO A 107 -8.85 17.81 -11.25
CA PRO A 107 -9.52 19.06 -11.60
C PRO A 107 -10.52 19.46 -10.52
N GLY A 108 -10.55 20.75 -10.18
CA GLY A 108 -11.40 21.25 -9.11
C GLY A 108 -12.89 20.89 -9.30
N GLY A 109 -13.49 20.31 -8.27
CA GLY A 109 -14.90 19.92 -8.26
C GLY A 109 -15.24 18.56 -8.88
N THR A 110 -14.24 17.75 -9.25
CA THR A 110 -14.46 16.34 -9.61
C THR A 110 -15.12 15.58 -8.46
N ASN A 111 -16.20 14.88 -8.74
CA ASN A 111 -16.89 14.04 -7.76
C ASN A 111 -16.56 12.55 -7.92
N LEU A 112 -16.88 11.75 -6.89
CA LEU A 112 -16.55 10.32 -6.86
C LEU A 112 -17.16 9.52 -8.02
N PRO A 113 -18.42 9.71 -8.44
CA PRO A 113 -18.96 9.08 -9.64
C PRO A 113 -18.17 9.39 -10.93
N GLU A 114 -17.88 10.67 -11.18
CA GLU A 114 -17.10 11.08 -12.37
C GLU A 114 -15.70 10.45 -12.36
N TYR A 115 -15.04 10.45 -11.20
CA TYR A 115 -13.74 9.81 -11.04
C TYR A 115 -13.82 8.29 -11.24
N THR A 116 -14.87 7.64 -10.73
CA THR A 116 -15.10 6.20 -10.90
C THR A 116 -15.30 5.83 -12.37
N GLU A 117 -16.05 6.64 -13.12
CA GLU A 117 -16.19 6.44 -14.56
C GLU A 117 -14.84 6.55 -15.28
N ALA A 118 -13.99 7.51 -14.89
CA ALA A 118 -12.65 7.68 -15.45
C ALA A 118 -11.72 6.50 -15.11
N VAL A 119 -11.73 6.02 -13.85
CA VAL A 119 -10.97 4.85 -13.41
C VAL A 119 -11.38 3.61 -14.23
N LEU A 120 -12.67 3.32 -14.32
CA LEU A 120 -13.16 2.17 -15.09
C LEU A 120 -12.86 2.29 -16.59
N ALA A 121 -12.93 3.49 -17.16
CA ALA A 121 -12.54 3.72 -18.55
C ALA A 121 -11.05 3.47 -18.76
N ASN A 122 -10.20 3.91 -17.83
CA ASN A 122 -8.76 3.65 -17.87
C ASN A 122 -8.47 2.15 -17.79
N LEU A 123 -9.01 1.45 -16.79
CA LEU A 123 -8.79 0.01 -16.59
C LEU A 123 -9.17 -0.81 -17.83
N ARG A 124 -10.33 -0.53 -18.43
CA ARG A 124 -10.78 -1.18 -19.68
C ARG A 124 -9.90 -0.89 -20.89
N SER A 125 -9.22 0.26 -20.91
CA SER A 125 -8.30 0.63 -21.98
C SER A 125 -6.89 0.08 -21.77
N SER A 126 -6.52 -0.18 -20.51
CA SER A 126 -5.20 -0.64 -20.10
C SER A 126 -5.04 -2.15 -20.22
N TYR A 127 -6.11 -2.92 -20.02
CA TYR A 127 -6.09 -4.38 -20.05
C TYR A 127 -7.13 -4.96 -21.01
N ASP A 128 -6.67 -5.70 -22.01
CA ASP A 128 -7.55 -6.34 -23.00
C ASP A 128 -8.48 -7.39 -22.36
N ASP A 129 -8.05 -7.99 -21.25
CA ASP A 129 -8.76 -9.02 -20.50
C ASP A 129 -9.29 -8.52 -19.14
N PHE A 130 -9.48 -7.21 -18.99
CA PHE A 130 -10.05 -6.61 -17.78
C PHE A 130 -11.37 -7.28 -17.38
N GLU A 131 -11.42 -7.84 -16.17
CA GLU A 131 -12.59 -8.48 -15.61
C GLU A 131 -12.90 -7.92 -14.21
N VAL A 132 -14.08 -7.31 -14.03
CA VAL A 132 -14.56 -6.93 -12.69
C VAL A 132 -15.04 -8.17 -11.96
N LEU A 133 -14.40 -8.48 -10.83
CA LEU A 133 -14.73 -9.62 -9.97
C LEU A 133 -15.71 -9.23 -8.87
N ALA A 134 -15.54 -8.03 -8.29
CA ALA A 134 -16.46 -7.43 -7.35
C ALA A 134 -16.27 -5.90 -7.34
N GLU A 135 -17.32 -5.16 -7.02
CA GLU A 135 -17.22 -3.71 -6.81
C GLU A 135 -18.31 -3.24 -5.84
N GLY A 136 -18.13 -2.05 -5.26
CA GLY A 136 -19.12 -1.48 -4.36
C GLY A 136 -18.72 -0.15 -3.75
N GLU A 137 -19.68 0.44 -3.05
CA GLU A 137 -19.48 1.64 -2.25
C GLU A 137 -18.96 1.27 -0.86
N MET A 138 -18.06 2.08 -0.34
CA MET A 138 -17.59 2.00 1.04
C MET A 138 -17.32 3.41 1.61
N LYS A 139 -16.72 3.47 2.79
CA LYS A 139 -16.26 4.72 3.39
C LYS A 139 -14.80 4.60 3.79
N ILE A 140 -14.06 5.68 3.59
CA ILE A 140 -12.71 5.86 4.12
C ILE A 140 -12.72 7.15 4.94
N SER A 141 -12.54 7.05 6.26
CA SER A 141 -12.60 8.22 7.17
C SER A 141 -13.88 9.06 7.04
N GLU A 142 -15.03 8.39 6.97
CA GLU A 142 -16.36 8.97 6.70
C GLU A 142 -16.58 9.57 5.31
N GLU A 143 -15.53 9.72 4.50
CA GLU A 143 -15.67 10.13 3.10
C GLU A 143 -16.22 8.98 2.26
N PRO A 144 -17.16 9.25 1.33
CA PRO A 144 -17.57 8.26 0.35
C PRO A 144 -16.37 7.73 -0.43
N ALA A 145 -16.34 6.41 -0.61
CA ALA A 145 -15.28 5.72 -1.31
C ALA A 145 -15.86 4.64 -2.22
N TYR A 146 -15.08 4.22 -3.19
CA TYR A 146 -15.42 3.13 -4.10
C TYR A 146 -14.32 2.09 -4.08
N VAL A 147 -14.71 0.82 -4.21
CA VAL A 147 -13.80 -0.32 -4.22
C VAL A 147 -14.10 -1.23 -5.40
N ILE A 148 -13.05 -1.71 -6.06
CA ILE A 148 -13.11 -2.60 -7.22
C ILE A 148 -12.08 -3.71 -7.01
N ALA A 149 -12.51 -4.95 -7.03
CA ALA A 149 -11.66 -6.11 -7.23
C ALA A 149 -11.74 -6.53 -8.71
N TYR A 150 -10.59 -6.65 -9.38
CA TYR A 150 -10.55 -7.02 -10.79
C TYR A 150 -9.40 -7.98 -11.10
N GLY A 151 -9.56 -8.74 -12.18
CA GLY A 151 -8.52 -9.55 -12.80
C GLY A 151 -7.99 -8.88 -14.06
N ALA A 152 -6.69 -9.02 -14.31
CA ALA A 152 -6.03 -8.56 -15.54
C ALA A 152 -4.72 -9.32 -15.79
N THR A 153 -4.30 -9.41 -17.06
CA THR A 153 -3.00 -9.98 -17.41
C THR A 153 -1.99 -8.87 -17.76
N VAL A 154 -0.82 -8.92 -17.12
CA VAL A 154 0.31 -8.02 -17.40
C VAL A 154 1.51 -8.85 -17.86
N GLU A 155 1.98 -8.58 -19.08
CA GLU A 155 3.12 -9.28 -19.70
C GLU A 155 3.00 -10.83 -19.73
N GLY A 156 1.76 -11.34 -19.74
CA GLY A 156 1.47 -12.78 -19.74
C GLY A 156 1.26 -13.38 -18.34
N THR A 157 1.38 -12.58 -17.30
CA THR A 157 1.16 -12.97 -15.90
C THR A 157 -0.21 -12.47 -15.42
N ALA A 158 -0.99 -13.35 -14.81
CA ALA A 158 -2.32 -13.03 -14.31
C ALA A 158 -2.25 -12.44 -12.89
N TYR A 159 -2.89 -11.29 -12.72
CA TYR A 159 -2.99 -10.60 -11.44
C TYR A 159 -4.45 -10.46 -11.02
N GLN A 160 -4.65 -10.43 -9.70
CA GLN A 160 -5.89 -9.99 -9.09
C GLN A 160 -5.58 -8.77 -8.23
N VAL A 161 -6.37 -7.72 -8.41
CA VAL A 161 -6.11 -6.40 -7.85
C VAL A 161 -7.32 -5.94 -7.07
N LEU A 162 -7.09 -5.46 -5.84
CA LEU A 162 -8.10 -4.78 -5.04
C LEU A 162 -7.74 -3.29 -4.96
N LEU A 163 -8.55 -2.47 -5.61
CA LEU A 163 -8.38 -1.03 -5.72
C LEU A 163 -9.47 -0.34 -4.91
N ALA A 164 -9.10 0.50 -3.94
CA ALA A 164 -10.04 1.32 -3.18
C ALA A 164 -9.61 2.78 -3.25
N TYR A 165 -10.57 3.70 -3.43
CA TYR A 165 -10.26 5.12 -3.50
C TYR A 165 -11.36 6.01 -2.94
N THR A 166 -10.93 7.17 -2.45
CA THR A 166 -11.81 8.26 -2.00
C THR A 166 -11.26 9.59 -2.50
N ILE A 167 -12.11 10.63 -2.47
CA ILE A 167 -11.74 11.98 -2.84
C ILE A 167 -11.92 12.87 -1.62
N LYS A 168 -10.87 13.62 -1.26
CA LYS A 168 -10.94 14.67 -0.26
C LYS A 168 -10.32 15.93 -0.85
N GLU A 169 -11.12 17.00 -0.87
CA GLU A 169 -10.79 18.23 -1.59
C GLU A 169 -10.57 17.92 -3.09
N ASP A 170 -9.48 18.40 -3.68
CA ASP A 170 -9.14 18.17 -5.09
C ASP A 170 -8.09 17.05 -5.23
N ARG A 171 -8.12 16.05 -4.35
CA ARG A 171 -7.20 14.88 -4.39
C ARG A 171 -7.93 13.55 -4.29
N ALA A 172 -7.55 12.62 -5.16
CA ALA A 172 -7.87 11.20 -4.97
C ALA A 172 -6.77 10.52 -4.15
N TYR A 173 -7.21 9.70 -3.19
CA TYR A 173 -6.37 8.79 -2.41
C TYR A 173 -6.69 7.39 -2.87
N VAL A 174 -5.74 6.75 -3.56
CA VAL A 174 -5.92 5.45 -4.20
C VAL A 174 -5.05 4.44 -3.50
N ILE A 175 -5.66 3.41 -2.91
CA ILE A 175 -4.98 2.32 -2.22
C ILE A 175 -5.17 1.07 -3.07
N THR A 176 -4.06 0.47 -3.49
CA THR A 176 -4.08 -0.68 -4.40
C THR A 176 -3.36 -1.85 -3.75
N TYR A 177 -4.05 -2.97 -3.56
CA TYR A 177 -3.41 -4.27 -3.34
C TYR A 177 -3.26 -4.96 -4.69
N TYR A 178 -2.02 -5.16 -5.10
CA TYR A 178 -1.64 -5.87 -6.32
C TYR A 178 -1.09 -7.22 -5.92
N ALA A 179 -1.55 -8.30 -6.56
CA ALA A 179 -1.09 -9.64 -6.25
C ALA A 179 -1.22 -10.60 -7.42
N LEU A 180 -0.29 -11.54 -7.52
CA LEU A 180 -0.42 -12.67 -8.43
C LEU A 180 -1.73 -13.39 -8.16
N ALA A 181 -2.49 -13.69 -9.21
CA ALA A 181 -3.83 -14.27 -9.06
C ALA A 181 -3.83 -15.58 -8.23
N GLU A 182 -2.78 -16.40 -8.37
CA GLU A 182 -2.65 -17.65 -7.62
C GLU A 182 -2.25 -17.47 -6.15
N ARG A 183 -1.69 -16.30 -5.79
CA ARG A 183 -1.24 -15.94 -4.44
C ARG A 183 -2.11 -14.88 -3.77
N TYR A 184 -3.13 -14.37 -4.47
CA TYR A 184 -3.97 -13.26 -4.00
C TYR A 184 -4.52 -13.50 -2.58
N SER A 185 -4.98 -14.71 -2.30
CA SER A 185 -5.55 -15.07 -0.98
C SER A 185 -4.52 -15.15 0.14
N GLU A 186 -3.21 -15.21 -0.15
CA GLU A 186 -2.15 -15.28 0.88
C GLU A 186 -2.15 -14.03 1.77
N PHE A 187 -2.39 -12.85 1.18
CA PHE A 187 -2.32 -11.55 1.86
C PHE A 187 -3.61 -10.73 1.76
N GLU A 188 -4.68 -11.31 1.20
CA GLU A 188 -5.96 -10.62 1.01
C GLU A 188 -6.53 -10.03 2.30
N ASP A 189 -6.52 -10.81 3.39
CA ASP A 189 -7.09 -10.37 4.67
C ASP A 189 -6.31 -9.19 5.27
N ASP A 190 -4.98 -9.23 5.17
CA ASP A 190 -4.12 -8.13 5.64
C ASP A 190 -4.30 -6.87 4.79
N ALA A 191 -4.28 -7.01 3.47
CA ALA A 191 -4.52 -5.90 2.55
C ALA A 191 -5.89 -5.24 2.78
N LYS A 192 -6.95 -6.05 2.97
CA LYS A 192 -8.28 -5.54 3.33
C LYS A 192 -8.29 -4.82 4.67
N ARG A 193 -7.58 -5.32 5.68
CA ARG A 193 -7.46 -4.63 6.98
C ARG A 193 -6.76 -3.29 6.83
N MET A 194 -5.67 -3.24 6.06
CA MET A 194 -4.95 -2.00 5.75
C MET A 194 -5.85 -0.97 5.06
N ILE A 195 -6.57 -1.39 4.01
CA ILE A 195 -7.52 -0.52 3.28
C ILE A 195 -8.64 -0.02 4.19
N ASN A 196 -9.27 -0.92 4.97
CA ASN A 196 -10.37 -0.55 5.86
C ASN A 196 -9.93 0.36 7.02
N ALA A 197 -8.68 0.24 7.45
CA ALA A 197 -8.11 1.03 8.54
C ALA A 197 -7.38 2.30 8.04
N PHE A 198 -7.27 2.50 6.72
CA PHE A 198 -6.71 3.71 6.13
C PHE A 198 -7.44 4.94 6.66
N SER A 199 -6.67 5.95 7.08
CA SER A 199 -7.22 7.16 7.66
C SER A 199 -6.71 8.43 6.98
N LEU A 200 -7.64 9.30 6.62
CA LEU A 200 -7.37 10.67 6.23
C LEU A 200 -7.18 11.51 7.50
N ARG A 201 -6.22 12.43 7.47
CA ARG A 201 -5.86 13.32 8.58
C ARG A 201 -6.22 14.78 8.31
#